data_AF-A0A521UT59-F1
#
_entry.id   AF-A0A521UT59-F1
#
_cell.length_a   1.000
_cell.length_b   1.000
_cell.length_c   1.000
_cell.angle_alpha   90.00
_cell.angle_beta   90.00
_cell.angle_gamma   90.00
#
_symmetry.space_group_name_H-M   'P 1'
#
loop_
_entity.id
_entity.type
_entity.pdbx_description
1 polymer ?
#
loop_
_entity_poly.entity_id
_entity_poly.type
_entity_poly.pdbx_seq_one_letter_code
_entity_poly.pdbx_strand_id
1 'polypeptide(L)' 'MRLVGADGQQLGVVPTPRALALAQSEGYDLIEVAPTAVPPVCKIGDYGKLRYEAQQKEREAKKKQRTITWKEVRI' A
#
# COMPACT_ATOMS: atom_id res chain seq x y z
N MET A 1 11.58 7.73 -10.05
CA MET A 1 10.78 6.92 -9.09
C MET A 1 11.03 5.46 -9.38
N ARG A 2 10.93 4.57 -8.39
CA ARG A 2 10.89 3.13 -8.61
C ARG A 2 9.45 2.70 -8.87
N LEU A 3 9.21 2.00 -9.97
CA LEU A 3 7.87 1.57 -10.40
C LEU A 3 7.68 0.07 -10.17
N VAL A 4 6.51 -0.27 -9.62
CA VAL A 4 6.02 -1.64 -9.48
C VAL A 4 4.77 -1.77 -10.35
N GLY A 5 4.74 -2.73 -11.27
CA GLY A 5 3.59 -3.01 -12.12
C GLY A 5 2.41 -3.61 -11.35
N ALA A 6 1.25 -3.72 -12.01
CA ALA A 6 0.03 -4.26 -11.42
C ALA A 6 0.19 -5.70 -10.90
N ASP A 7 0.96 -6.52 -11.62
CA ASP A 7 1.27 -7.91 -11.28
C ASP A 7 2.34 -8.06 -10.17
N GLY A 8 2.86 -6.95 -9.65
CA GLY A 8 3.94 -6.95 -8.67
C GLY A 8 5.35 -7.04 -9.27
N GLN A 9 5.48 -6.99 -10.60
CA GLN A 9 6.79 -6.91 -11.26
C GLN A 9 7.49 -5.58 -10.97
N GLN A 10 8.78 -5.63 -10.66
CA GLN A 10 9.57 -4.41 -10.49
C GLN A 10 10.08 -3.93 -11.86
N LEU A 11 9.53 -2.82 -12.34
CA LEU A 11 9.92 -2.19 -13.61
C LEU A 11 11.18 -1.30 -13.47
N GLY A 12 11.74 -1.23 -12.25
CA GLY A 12 12.96 -0.48 -11.97
C GLY A 12 12.71 1.02 -11.80
N VAL A 13 13.74 1.83 -12.03
CA VAL A 13 13.64 3.29 -11.91
C VAL A 13 13.18 3.87 -13.23
N VAL A 14 12.03 4.54 -13.22
CA VAL A 14 11.43 5.18 -14.39
C VAL A 14 11.14 6.66 -14.13
N PRO A 15 11.04 7.47 -15.18
CA PRO A 15 10.51 8.83 -15.10
C PRO A 15 9.01 8.85 -14.79
N THR A 16 8.55 9.87 -14.07
CA THR A 16 7.12 10.14 -13.79
C THR A 16 6.21 10.05 -15.02
N PRO A 17 6.48 10.71 -16.16
CA PRO A 17 5.58 10.67 -17.31
C PRO A 17 5.43 9.26 -17.90
N ARG A 18 6.51 8.46 -17.87
CA ARG A 18 6.45 7.07 -18.33
C ARG A 18 5.61 6.20 -17.40
N ALA A 19 5.73 6.40 -16.09
CA ALA A 19 4.92 5.68 -15.12
C ALA A 19 3.42 5.99 -15.26
N LEU A 20 3.07 7.26 -15.47
CA LEU A 20 1.70 7.69 -15.72
C LEU A 20 1.13 7.10 -17.01
N ALA A 21 1.91 7.11 -18.10
CA ALA A 21 1.48 6.53 -19.37
C ALA A 21 1.23 5.02 -19.25
N LEU A 22 2.08 4.29 -18.53
CA LEU A 22 1.91 2.85 -18.29
C LEU A 22 0.62 2.57 -17.50
N ALA A 23 0.42 3.29 -16.39
CA ALA A 23 -0.79 3.14 -15.59
C ALA A 23 -2.06 3.43 -16.42
N GLN A 24 -2.07 4.51 -17.20
CA GLN A 24 -3.18 4.86 -18.09
C GLN A 24 -3.42 3.82 -19.18
N SER A 25 -2.35 3.26 -19.76
CA SER A 25 -2.48 2.23 -20.81
C SER A 25 -3.10 0.94 -20.31
N GLU A 26 -2.92 0.62 -19.03
CA GLU A 26 -3.51 -0.54 -18.37
C GLU A 26 -4.86 -0.24 -17.71
N GLY A 27 -5.30 1.02 -17.69
CA GLY A 27 -6.53 1.45 -17.03
C GLY A 27 -6.47 1.43 -15.50
N TYR A 28 -5.25 1.50 -14.93
CA TYR A 28 -5.00 1.52 -13.49
C TYR A 28 -4.52 2.91 -13.02
N ASP A 29 -4.47 3.10 -11.70
CA ASP A 29 -3.91 4.30 -11.10
C ASP A 29 -2.42 4.14 -10.81
N LEU A 30 -1.68 5.26 -10.84
CA LEU A 30 -0.33 5.35 -10.32
C LEU A 30 -0.40 5.75 -8.84
N ILE A 31 -0.09 4.82 -7.94
CA ILE A 31 -0.22 5.01 -6.49
C ILE A 31 1.17 5.14 -5.88
N GLU A 32 1.43 6.25 -5.16
CA GLU A 32 2.66 6.40 -4.38
C GLU A 32 2.53 5.61 -3.07
N VAL A 33 3.31 4.54 -2.93
CA VAL A 33 3.27 3.66 -1.75
C VAL A 33 4.29 4.08 -0.71
N ALA A 34 5.47 4.54 -1.15
CA ALA A 34 6.53 5.00 -0.26
C ALA A 34 7.14 6.31 -0.79
N PRO A 35 6.59 7.46 -0.40
CA PRO A 35 7.11 8.77 -0.81
C PRO A 35 8.44 9.12 -0.14
N THR A 36 8.76 8.52 1.02
CA THR A 36 9.99 8.78 1.78
C THR A 36 11.21 7.99 1.28
N ALA A 37 11.00 7.02 0.38
CA ALA A 37 12.10 6.24 -0.19
C ALA A 37 12.90 7.06 -1.21
N VAL A 38 14.21 6.79 -1.33
CA VAL A 38 15.06 7.36 -2.38
C VAL A 38 15.54 6.21 -3.28
N PRO A 39 15.03 6.08 -4.52
CA PRO A 39 13.97 6.87 -5.16
C PRO A 39 12.55 6.52 -4.65
N PRO A 40 11.57 7.44 -4.76
CA PRO A 40 10.19 7.21 -4.28
C PRO A 40 9.58 6.02 -5.02
N VAL A 41 8.80 5.21 -4.29
CA VAL A 41 8.22 3.96 -4.82
C VAL A 41 6.75 4.16 -5.17
N CYS A 42 6.44 3.95 -6.45
CA CYS A 42 5.09 4.00 -6.99
C CYS A 42 4.67 2.60 -7.47
N LYS A 43 3.40 2.26 -7.28
CA LYS A 43 2.79 1.00 -7.71
C LYS A 43 1.63 1.30 -8.66
N ILE A 44 1.52 0.54 -9.73
CA ILE A 44 0.36 0.56 -10.63
C ILE A 44 -0.72 -0.34 -10.02
N GLY A 45 -1.95 0.16 -9.90
CA GLY A 45 -3.10 -0.62 -9.43
C GLY A 45 -4.30 0.25 -9.10
N ASP A 46 -5.35 -0.37 -8.57
CA ASP A 46 -6.60 0.32 -8.20
C ASP A 46 -6.49 0.86 -6.76
N TYR A 47 -6.66 2.18 -6.61
CA TYR A 47 -6.58 2.83 -5.30
C TYR A 47 -7.72 2.43 -4.37
N GLY A 48 -8.93 2.25 -4.90
CA GLY A 48 -10.12 1.87 -4.15
C GLY A 48 -9.98 0.49 -3.51
N LYS A 49 -9.50 -0.49 -4.29
CA LYS A 49 -9.22 -1.84 -3.78
C LYS A 49 -8.15 -1.81 -2.69
N LEU A 50 -7.05 -1.09 -2.92
CA LEU A 50 -5.95 -0.98 -1.95
C LEU A 50 -6.40 -0.33 -0.64
N ARG A 51 -7.24 0.72 -0.71
CA ARG A 51 -7.84 1.37 0.47
C ARG A 51 -8.76 0.43 1.23
N TYR A 52 -9.56 -0.37 0.53
CA TYR A 52 -10.45 -1.34 1.17
C TYR A 52 -9.65 -2.42 1.90
N GLU A 53 -8.64 -3.00 1.25
CA GLU A 53 -7.78 -4.02 1.83
C GLU A 53 -7.00 -3.48 3.04
N ALA A 54 -6.47 -2.26 2.97
CA ALA A 54 -5.80 -1.61 4.08
C ALA A 54 -6.74 -1.42 5.28
N GLN A 55 -7.98 -0.96 5.05
CA GLN A 55 -8.99 -0.79 6.10
C GLN A 55 -9.41 -2.13 6.72
N GLN A 56 -9.62 -3.17 5.92
CA GLN A 56 -9.94 -4.50 6.44
C GLN A 56 -8.81 -5.03 7.31
N LYS A 57 -7.56 -4.92 6.83
CA LYS A 57 -6.37 -5.36 7.57
C LYS A 57 -6.19 -4.59 8.89
N GLU A 58 -6.45 -3.29 8.92
CA GLU A 58 -6.47 -2.50 10.16
C GLU A 58 -7.56 -2.96 11.13
N ARG A 59 -8.76 -3.24 10.64
CA ARG A 59 -9.87 -3.74 11.48
C ARG A 59 -9.54 -5.11 12.07
N GLU A 60 -8.95 -6.00 11.28
CA GLU A 60 -8.49 -7.30 11.76
C GLU A 60 -7.34 -7.18 12.76
N ALA A 61 -6.38 -6.28 12.55
CA ALA A 61 -5.29 -6.01 13.48
C ALA A 61 -5.80 -5.48 14.82
N LYS A 62 -6.76 -4.55 14.81
CA LYS A 62 -7.42 -4.05 16.03
C LYS A 62 -8.21 -5.14 16.76
N LYS A 63 -8.89 -6.03 16.05
CA LYS A 63 -9.59 -7.18 16.65
C LYS A 63 -8.62 -8.22 17.25
N LYS A 64 -7.44 -8.40 16.64
CA LYS A 64 -6.40 -9.33 17.11
C LYS A 64 -5.56 -8.79 18.26
N GLN A 65 -5.52 -7.47 18.47
CA GLN A 65 -4.98 -6.89 19.70
C GLN A 65 -5.88 -7.30 20.87
N ARG A 66 -5.58 -8.46 21.47
CA ARG A 66 -6.16 -8.88 22.74
C ARG A 66 -5.90 -7.76 23.75
N THR A 67 -6.96 -7.07 24.17
CA THR A 67 -6.94 -6.23 25.36
C THR A 67 -6.62 -7.14 26.54
N ILE A 68 -5.35 -7.20 26.96
CA ILE A 68 -4.95 -7.88 28.18
C ILE A 68 -5.44 -6.97 29.32
N THR A 69 -6.71 -7.12 29.69
CA THR A 69 -7.26 -6.46 30.87
C THR A 69 -6.71 -7.17 32.10
N TRP A 70 -5.67 -6.61 32.71
CA TRP A 70 -5.17 -7.06 34.00
C TRP A 70 -6.28 -6.87 35.04
N LYS A 71 -6.83 -7.96 35.57
CA LYS A 71 -7.68 -7.90 36.76
C LYS A 71 -6.76 -7.97 37.97
N GLU A 72 -6.48 -6.83 38.58
CA GLU A 72 -5.78 -6.80 39.87
C GLU A 72 -6.67 -7.49 40.93
N VAL A 73 -6.20 -8.63 41.44
CA VAL A 73 -6.78 -9.28 42.62
C VAL A 73 -6.17 -8.60 43.84
N ARG A 74 -7.01 -7.99 44.67
CA ARG A 74 -6.60 -7.45 45.97
C ARG A 74 -6.50 -8.57 47.01
N ILE A 75 -5.40 -8.58 47.76
CA ILE A 75 -5.21 -9.32 49.02
C ILE A 75 -5.78 -8.49 50.17
#